data_AF-A0A0U2WD75-F1
#
_entry.id   AF-A0A0U2WD75-F1
#
_cell.length_a   1.000
_cell.length_b   1.000
_cell.length_c   1.000
_cell.angle_alpha   90.00
_cell.angle_beta   90.00
_cell.angle_gamma   90.00
#
_symmetry.space_group_name_H-M   'P 1'
#
loop_
_entity.id
_entity.type
_entity.pdbx_description
1 polymer ?
#
loop_
_entity_poly.entity_id
_entity_poly.type
_entity_poly.pdbx_seq_one_letter_code
_entity_poly.pdbx_strand_id
1 'polypeptide(L)'
;MSELIIAFLNYRGGFLFQFDPAGDTIAFPSPRSWGFADTFLKLHANAVQDAYPLIASAIGEAAAAELRAFAKLLEAKAAKLLEEDFSTQFSVGLMNKDLALSRQLAAELKVPALMLAQAKELFVMGMNRGYQDEDVSAMLKLYSHF
;
A
#
# COMPACT_ATOMS: atom_id res chain seq x y z
N MET A 1 8.88 -0.95 -18.38
CA MET A 1 8.56 -1.56 -17.08
C MET A 1 7.12 -1.23 -16.76
N SER A 2 6.35 -2.14 -16.18
CA SER A 2 4.93 -1.97 -15.87
C SER A 2 4.74 -0.93 -14.78
N GLU A 3 3.62 -0.21 -14.86
CA GLU A 3 3.26 0.83 -13.88
C GLU A 3 3.17 0.26 -12.46
N LEU A 4 2.75 -1.00 -12.31
CA LEU A 4 2.66 -1.68 -11.02
C LEU A 4 4.03 -1.84 -10.34
N ILE A 5 5.05 -2.28 -11.10
CA ILE A 5 6.41 -2.44 -10.57
C ILE A 5 7.01 -1.08 -10.25
N ILE A 6 6.81 -0.07 -11.10
CA ILE A 6 7.27 1.30 -10.85
C ILE A 6 6.63 1.85 -9.57
N ALA A 7 5.30 1.71 -9.43
CA ALA A 7 4.58 2.15 -8.24
C ALA A 7 5.06 1.44 -6.97
N PHE A 8 5.30 0.12 -7.04
CA PHE A 8 5.85 -0.64 -5.92
C PHE A 8 7.26 -0.16 -5.53
N LEU A 9 8.15 0.05 -6.50
CA LEU A 9 9.50 0.52 -6.23
C LEU A 9 9.53 1.97 -5.72
N ASN A 10 8.60 2.82 -6.15
CA ASN A 10 8.42 4.16 -5.56
C ASN A 10 7.93 4.07 -4.11
N TYR A 11 7.02 3.14 -3.81
CA TYR A 11 6.54 2.90 -2.46
C TYR A 11 7.62 2.30 -1.54
N ARG A 12 8.45 1.38 -2.06
CA ARG A 12 9.48 0.65 -1.31
C ARG A 12 10.80 0.58 -2.09
N GLY A 13 11.47 1.73 -2.22
CA GLY A 13 12.72 1.86 -2.98
C GLY A 13 13.85 0.93 -2.53
N GLY A 14 13.82 0.47 -1.27
CA GLY A 14 14.78 -0.49 -0.74
C GLY A 14 14.78 -1.85 -1.46
N PHE A 15 13.73 -2.23 -2.20
CA PHE A 15 13.68 -3.46 -2.99
C PHE A 15 14.25 -3.33 -4.40
N LEU A 16 14.79 -2.16 -4.78
CA LEU A 16 15.44 -2.01 -6.07
C LEU A 16 16.68 -2.92 -6.20
N PHE A 17 17.44 -3.06 -5.11
CA PHE A 17 18.64 -3.88 -5.05
C PHE A 17 18.86 -4.42 -3.63
N GLN A 18 18.85 -5.76 -3.48
CA GLN A 18 19.10 -6.44 -2.19
C GLN A 18 19.90 -7.71 -2.43
N PHE A 19 21.18 -7.56 -2.74
CA PHE A 19 22.10 -8.70 -2.83
C PHE A 19 22.74 -8.97 -1.47
N ASP A 20 22.58 -10.18 -0.96
CA ASP A 20 23.26 -10.66 0.24
C ASP A 20 24.13 -11.88 -0.11
N PRO A 21 25.48 -11.74 -0.12
CA PRO A 21 26.38 -12.85 -0.41
C PRO A 21 26.43 -13.92 0.70
N ALA A 22 25.92 -13.61 1.90
CA ALA A 22 25.80 -14.57 3.00
C ALA A 22 24.45 -15.30 3.02
N GLY A 23 23.49 -14.86 2.19
CA GLY A 23 22.16 -15.45 2.11
C GLY A 23 22.13 -16.72 1.26
N ASP A 24 21.27 -17.68 1.65
CA ASP A 24 21.05 -18.95 0.94
C ASP A 24 20.09 -18.81 -0.28
N THR A 25 19.73 -17.58 -0.64
CA THR A 25 18.77 -17.29 -1.70
C THR A 25 19.46 -17.10 -3.05
N ILE A 26 19.10 -17.94 -4.03
CA ILE A 26 19.63 -17.88 -5.40
C ILE A 26 19.07 -16.66 -6.16
N ALA A 27 17.82 -16.27 -5.89
CA ALA A 27 17.13 -15.17 -6.55
C ALA A 27 17.06 -13.93 -5.65
N PHE A 28 17.41 -12.77 -6.19
CA PHE A 28 17.43 -11.51 -5.45
C PHE A 28 16.99 -10.30 -6.29
N PRO A 29 16.50 -9.22 -5.66
CA PRO A 29 16.10 -8.01 -6.37
C PRO A 29 17.32 -7.27 -6.93
N SER A 30 17.25 -6.92 -8.21
CA SER A 30 18.19 -6.09 -8.94
C SER A 30 17.48 -5.46 -10.14
N PRO A 31 17.97 -4.35 -10.72
CA PRO A 31 17.33 -3.74 -11.89
C PRO A 31 17.09 -4.74 -13.05
N ARG A 32 17.97 -5.73 -13.20
CA ARG A 32 17.84 -6.78 -14.21
C ARG A 32 16.76 -7.81 -13.86
N SER A 33 16.72 -8.31 -12.63
CA SER A 33 15.68 -9.25 -12.20
C SER A 33 14.29 -8.62 -12.20
N TRP A 34 14.18 -7.32 -11.91
CA TRP A 34 12.94 -6.56 -12.10
C TRP A 34 12.51 -6.47 -13.57
N GLY A 35 13.46 -6.42 -14.52
CA GLY A 35 13.15 -6.52 -15.95
C GLY A 35 12.58 -7.89 -16.36
N PHE A 36 13.08 -8.98 -15.78
CA PHE A 36 12.49 -10.31 -15.97
C PHE A 36 11.10 -10.41 -15.34
N ALA A 37 10.93 -9.92 -14.10
CA ALA A 37 9.63 -9.86 -13.44
C ALA A 37 8.60 -9.05 -14.26
N ASP A 38 9.01 -7.93 -14.86
CA ASP A 38 8.17 -7.14 -15.78
C ASP A 38 7.74 -7.95 -17.01
N THR A 39 8.66 -8.72 -17.57
CA THR A 39 8.38 -9.57 -18.73
C THR A 39 7.37 -10.66 -18.37
N PHE A 40 7.57 -11.35 -17.25
CA PHE A 40 6.63 -12.35 -16.76
C PHE A 40 5.26 -11.75 -16.47
N LEU A 41 5.20 -10.60 -15.79
CA LEU A 41 3.94 -9.94 -15.49
C LEU A 41 3.14 -9.61 -16.76
N LYS A 42 3.81 -9.11 -17.81
CA LYS A 42 3.16 -8.82 -19.11
C LYS A 42 2.67 -10.07 -19.83
N LEU A 43 3.41 -11.19 -19.75
CA LEU A 43 3.00 -12.46 -20.36
C LEU A 43 1.74 -13.05 -19.71
N HIS A 44 1.48 -12.71 -18.45
CA HIS A 44 0.32 -13.15 -17.69
C HIS A 44 -0.75 -12.06 -17.54
N ALA A 45 -0.92 -11.21 -18.55
CA ALA A 45 -1.95 -10.16 -18.59
C ALA A 45 -1.95 -9.22 -17.36
N ASN A 46 -0.78 -8.98 -16.76
CA ASN A 46 -0.58 -8.21 -15.53
C ASN A 46 -1.22 -8.81 -14.26
N ALA A 47 -1.63 -10.08 -14.28
CA ALA A 47 -2.12 -10.78 -13.11
C ALA A 47 -0.95 -11.28 -12.24
N VAL A 48 -0.66 -10.57 -11.13
CA VAL A 48 0.44 -10.92 -10.23
C VAL A 48 0.26 -12.30 -9.58
N GLN A 49 -0.99 -12.73 -9.35
CA GLN A 49 -1.26 -14.05 -8.77
C GLN A 49 -0.79 -15.18 -9.71
N ASP A 50 -1.05 -15.04 -11.00
CA ASP A 50 -0.75 -16.07 -12.00
C ASP A 50 0.74 -16.12 -12.34
N ALA A 51 1.40 -14.96 -12.35
CA ALA A 51 2.84 -14.83 -12.57
C ALA A 51 3.68 -15.04 -11.30
N TYR A 52 3.07 -15.23 -10.13
CA TYR A 52 3.76 -15.25 -8.83
C TYR A 52 4.99 -16.16 -8.79
N PRO A 53 4.94 -17.44 -9.18
CA PRO A 53 6.12 -18.32 -9.12
C PRO A 53 7.25 -17.87 -10.05
N LEU A 54 6.92 -17.24 -11.19
CA LEU A 54 7.91 -16.71 -12.12
C LEU A 54 8.54 -15.42 -11.60
N ILE A 55 7.74 -14.56 -10.97
CA ILE A 55 8.22 -13.34 -10.33
C ILE A 55 9.13 -13.71 -9.13
N ALA A 56 8.69 -14.62 -8.26
CA ALA A 56 9.48 -15.10 -7.13
C ALA A 56 10.82 -15.71 -7.56
N SER A 57 10.86 -16.45 -8.66
CA SER A 57 12.12 -16.98 -9.18
C SER A 57 13.05 -15.91 -9.76
N ALA A 58 12.53 -14.74 -10.18
CA ALA A 58 13.33 -13.64 -10.67
C ALA A 58 13.89 -12.75 -9.54
N ILE A 59 13.03 -12.27 -8.65
CA ILE A 59 13.37 -11.26 -7.63
C ILE A 59 13.52 -11.82 -6.21
N GLY A 60 13.27 -13.12 -6.01
CA GLY A 60 13.24 -13.77 -4.71
C GLY A 60 11.84 -13.78 -4.08
N GLU A 61 11.59 -14.79 -3.23
CA GLU A 61 10.27 -15.04 -2.61
C GLU A 61 9.83 -13.85 -1.74
N ALA A 62 10.74 -13.28 -0.93
CA ALA A 62 10.43 -12.17 -0.04
C ALA A 62 9.95 -10.93 -0.81
N ALA A 63 10.66 -10.53 -1.86
CA ALA A 63 10.28 -9.37 -2.67
C ALA A 63 9.01 -9.63 -3.50
N ALA A 64 8.82 -10.85 -3.99
CA ALA A 64 7.60 -11.23 -4.70
C ALA A 64 6.36 -11.24 -3.80
N ALA A 65 6.50 -11.70 -2.54
CA ALA A 65 5.42 -11.67 -1.57
C ALA A 65 4.96 -10.23 -1.27
N GLU A 66 5.89 -9.30 -1.10
CA GLU A 66 5.62 -7.87 -0.90
C GLU A 66 4.95 -7.23 -2.12
N LEU A 67 5.46 -7.50 -3.33
CA LEU A 67 4.84 -7.03 -4.57
C LEU A 67 3.39 -7.56 -4.71
N ARG A 68 3.16 -8.84 -4.37
CA ARG A 68 1.82 -9.44 -4.41
C ARG A 68 0.87 -8.79 -3.42
N ALA A 69 1.33 -8.51 -2.20
CA ALA A 69 0.52 -7.82 -1.20
C ALA A 69 0.18 -6.39 -1.65
N PHE A 70 1.16 -5.67 -2.19
CA PHE A 70 0.97 -4.34 -2.77
C PHE A 70 -0.02 -4.34 -3.92
N ALA A 71 0.09 -5.30 -4.85
CA ALA A 71 -0.83 -5.45 -5.98
C ALA A 71 -2.27 -5.68 -5.51
N LYS A 72 -2.50 -6.56 -4.53
CA LYS A 72 -3.83 -6.80 -3.96
C LYS A 72 -4.41 -5.55 -3.31
N LEU A 73 -3.59 -4.81 -2.58
CA LEU A 73 -4.02 -3.56 -1.94
C LEU A 73 -4.40 -2.52 -3.01
N LEU A 74 -3.60 -2.41 -4.06
CA LEU A 74 -3.88 -1.50 -5.17
C LEU A 74 -5.14 -1.93 -5.92
N GLU A 75 -5.33 -3.20 -6.25
CA GLU A 75 -6.57 -3.69 -6.89
C GLU A 75 -7.81 -3.39 -6.03
N ALA A 76 -7.74 -3.66 -4.73
CA ALA A 76 -8.87 -3.45 -3.82
C ALA A 76 -9.26 -1.97 -3.67
N LYS A 77 -8.29 -1.06 -3.73
CA LYS A 77 -8.53 0.37 -3.52
C LYS A 77 -8.60 1.18 -4.80
N ALA A 78 -7.77 0.91 -5.80
CA ALA A 78 -7.67 1.72 -7.02
C ALA A 78 -8.97 1.73 -7.82
N ALA A 79 -9.66 0.60 -7.97
CA ALA A 79 -10.95 0.56 -8.66
C ALA A 79 -11.97 1.48 -7.98
N LYS A 80 -12.10 1.37 -6.65
CA LYS A 80 -12.96 2.24 -5.84
C LYS A 80 -12.61 3.72 -5.93
N LEU A 81 -11.32 4.04 -5.97
CA LEU A 81 -10.87 5.42 -6.10
C LEU A 81 -11.17 6.02 -7.47
N LEU A 82 -10.99 5.22 -8.53
CA LEU A 82 -11.25 5.66 -9.91
C LEU A 82 -12.75 5.76 -10.21
N GLU A 83 -13.55 4.86 -9.63
CA GLU A 83 -15.01 4.82 -9.80
C GLU A 83 -15.76 5.68 -8.76
N GLU A 84 -15.03 6.35 -7.86
CA GLU A 84 -15.58 7.08 -6.71
C GLU A 84 -16.57 6.25 -5.86
N ASP A 85 -16.37 4.93 -5.81
CA ASP A 85 -17.14 4.03 -4.96
C ASP A 85 -16.55 4.01 -3.54
N PHE A 86 -17.22 4.72 -2.64
CA PHE A 86 -16.87 4.81 -1.22
C PHE A 86 -17.65 3.82 -0.34
N SER A 87 -18.19 2.75 -0.94
CA SER A 87 -18.84 1.66 -0.20
C SER A 87 -17.93 1.11 0.90
N THR A 88 -18.50 0.96 2.10
CA THR A 88 -17.78 0.72 3.35
C THR A 88 -17.11 -0.66 3.38
N GLN A 89 -15.77 -0.71 3.42
CA GLN A 89 -15.02 -1.90 3.86
C GLN A 89 -14.44 -1.68 5.26
N PHE A 90 -13.94 -0.47 5.50
CA PHE A 90 -13.52 -0.01 6.82
C PHE A 90 -13.92 1.45 6.98
N SER A 91 -14.80 1.76 7.94
CA SER A 91 -15.40 3.09 7.99
C SER A 91 -14.47 4.18 8.51
N VAL A 92 -14.67 5.41 8.05
CA VAL A 92 -14.00 6.62 8.58
C VAL A 92 -14.22 6.73 10.08
N GLY A 93 -15.42 6.44 10.57
CA GLY A 93 -15.76 6.47 11.99
C GLY A 93 -14.95 5.47 12.83
N LEU A 94 -14.76 4.25 12.32
CA LEU A 94 -13.94 3.23 12.97
C LEU A 94 -12.46 3.64 13.00
N MET A 95 -11.91 4.12 11.88
CA MET A 95 -10.54 4.62 11.85
C MET A 95 -10.34 5.81 12.80
N ASN A 96 -11.31 6.72 12.87
CA ASN A 96 -11.27 7.86 13.77
C ASN A 96 -11.23 7.44 15.25
N LYS A 97 -11.87 6.32 15.61
CA LYS A 97 -11.78 5.71 16.94
C LYS A 97 -10.38 5.13 17.19
N ASP A 98 -9.81 4.38 16.26
CA ASP A 98 -8.49 3.77 16.41
C ASP A 98 -7.36 4.83 16.50
N LEU A 99 -7.49 5.92 15.75
CA LEU A 99 -6.60 7.08 15.86
C LEU A 99 -6.71 7.76 17.24
N ALA A 100 -7.90 7.81 17.84
CA ALA A 100 -8.07 8.35 19.18
C ALA A 100 -7.36 7.50 20.24
N LEU A 101 -7.48 6.17 20.14
CA LEU A 101 -6.77 5.21 21.00
C LEU A 101 -5.25 5.31 20.83
N SER A 102 -4.78 5.37 19.59
CA SER A 102 -3.36 5.54 19.27
C SER A 102 -2.79 6.83 19.87
N ARG A 103 -3.55 7.92 19.83
CA ARG A 103 -3.13 9.21 20.40
C ARG A 103 -3.06 9.16 21.93
N GLN A 104 -4.00 8.47 22.57
CA GLN A 104 -3.96 8.22 24.01
C GLN A 104 -2.70 7.42 24.39
N LEU A 105 -2.41 6.34 23.66
CA LEU A 105 -1.22 5.53 23.88
C LEU A 105 0.07 6.35 23.71
N ALA A 106 0.15 7.18 22.67
CA ALA A 106 1.31 8.06 22.47
C ALA A 106 1.52 9.03 23.64
N ALA A 107 0.43 9.56 24.21
CA ALA A 107 0.48 10.42 25.39
C ALA A 107 0.95 9.66 26.64
N GLU A 108 0.47 8.43 26.87
CA GLU A 108 0.90 7.56 27.97
C GLU A 108 2.39 7.22 27.89
N LEU A 109 2.88 6.90 26.68
CA LEU A 109 4.28 6.63 26.41
C LEU A 109 5.17 7.88 26.34
N LYS A 110 4.57 9.08 26.45
CA LYS A 110 5.25 10.38 26.33
C LYS A 110 6.05 10.52 25.04
N VAL A 111 5.58 9.91 23.95
CA VAL A 111 6.22 10.00 22.63
C VAL A 111 5.52 11.05 21.78
N PRO A 112 6.25 11.98 21.15
CA PRO A 112 5.65 12.96 20.25
C PRO A 112 5.15 12.27 18.98
N ALA A 113 3.86 12.45 18.67
CA ALA A 113 3.21 11.83 17.50
C ALA A 113 2.53 12.89 16.63
N LEU A 114 3.32 13.80 16.05
CA LEU A 114 2.81 14.94 15.27
C LEU A 114 1.95 14.50 14.08
N MET A 115 2.42 13.53 13.29
CA MET A 115 1.69 13.01 12.13
C MET A 115 0.37 12.34 12.53
N LEU A 116 0.35 11.68 13.69
CA LEU A 116 -0.86 11.08 14.24
C LEU A 116 -1.89 12.14 14.63
N ALA A 117 -1.44 13.23 15.28
CA ALA A 117 -2.32 14.33 15.64
C ALA A 117 -2.93 14.98 14.39
N GLN A 118 -2.13 15.25 13.36
CA GLN A 118 -2.62 15.79 12.09
C GLN A 118 -3.62 14.84 11.40
N ALA A 119 -3.29 13.56 11.31
CA ALA A 119 -4.20 12.56 10.74
C ALA A 119 -5.54 12.54 11.50
N LYS A 120 -5.51 12.55 12.83
CA LYS A 120 -6.71 12.59 13.66
C LYS A 120 -7.60 13.79 13.33
N GLU A 121 -7.03 14.98 13.19
CA GLU A 121 -7.79 16.19 12.83
C GLU A 121 -8.40 16.07 11.42
N LEU A 122 -7.68 15.54 10.43
CA LEU A 122 -8.24 15.29 9.10
C LEU A 122 -9.44 14.35 9.15
N PHE A 123 -9.35 13.25 9.92
CA PHE A 123 -10.48 12.33 10.09
C PHE A 123 -11.67 13.00 10.80
N VAL A 124 -11.43 13.88 11.78
CA VAL A 124 -12.49 14.70 12.39
C VAL A 124 -13.14 15.63 11.37
N MET A 125 -12.37 16.25 10.47
CA MET A 125 -12.91 17.05 9.37
C MET A 125 -13.78 16.22 8.42
N GLY A 126 -13.37 14.98 8.12
CA GLY A 126 -14.16 14.03 7.33
C GLY A 126 -15.47 13.63 8.01
N MET A 127 -15.42 13.36 9.32
CA MET A 127 -16.62 13.07 10.13
C MET A 127 -17.60 14.25 10.11
N ASN A 128 -17.12 15.48 10.24
CA ASN A 128 -17.95 16.69 10.19
C ASN A 128 -18.61 16.92 8.82
N ARG A 129 -18.05 16.35 7.75
CA ARG A 129 -18.65 16.35 6.40
C ARG A 129 -19.62 15.19 6.15
N GLY A 130 -19.85 14.34 7.16
CA GLY A 130 -20.80 13.22 7.08
C GLY A 130 -20.23 11.92 6.53
N TYR A 131 -18.91 11.82 6.32
CA TYR A 131 -18.28 10.61 5.74
C TYR A 131 -18.12 9.46 6.73
N GLN A 132 -18.76 9.54 7.91
CA GLN A 132 -18.52 8.63 9.04
C GLN A 132 -18.75 7.15 8.72
N ASP A 133 -19.76 6.86 7.89
CA ASP A 133 -20.16 5.50 7.53
C ASP A 133 -19.51 5.05 6.22
N GLU A 134 -18.88 5.95 5.48
CA GLU A 134 -18.17 5.64 4.24
C GLU A 134 -16.82 4.97 4.52
N ASP A 135 -16.23 4.34 3.50
CA ASP A 135 -14.88 3.79 3.60
C ASP A 135 -13.83 4.88 3.91
N VAL A 136 -12.73 4.50 4.55
CA VAL A 136 -11.59 5.40 4.77
C VAL A 136 -11.08 6.09 3.51
N SER A 137 -11.27 5.50 2.32
CA SER A 137 -10.96 6.14 1.05
C SER A 137 -11.75 7.43 0.80
N ALA A 138 -12.92 7.61 1.42
CA ALA A 138 -13.74 8.82 1.33
C ALA A 138 -13.02 10.08 1.84
N MET A 139 -11.94 9.92 2.62
CA MET A 139 -11.07 11.03 2.99
C MET A 139 -10.47 11.77 1.79
N LEU A 140 -10.41 11.15 0.60
CA LEU A 140 -10.02 11.85 -0.64
C LEU A 140 -10.99 12.96 -1.02
N LYS A 141 -12.29 12.81 -0.73
CA LYS A 141 -13.28 13.88 -0.95
C LYS A 141 -12.91 15.16 -0.22
N LEU A 142 -12.24 15.05 0.93
CA LEU A 142 -11.73 16.21 1.67
C LEU A 142 -10.76 17.03 0.81
N TYR A 143 -9.91 16.36 0.03
CA TYR A 143 -8.90 16.97 -0.84
C TYR A 143 -9.48 17.54 -2.14
N SER A 144 -10.55 16.96 -2.67
CA SER A 144 -11.20 17.45 -3.91
C SER A 144 -11.93 18.79 -3.75
N HIS A 145 -12.19 19.22 -2.51
CA HIS A 145 -12.91 20.45 -2.20
C HIS A 145 -12.02 21.54 -1.56
N PHE A 146 -10.70 21.45 -1.78
CA PHE A 146 -9.76 22.53 -1.50
C PHE A 146 -9.54 23.43 -2.72
#